data_AF-A0AAV6LMQ5-F1
#
_entry.id   AF-A0AAV6LMQ5-F1
#
_cell.length_a   1.000
_cell.length_b   1.000
_cell.length_c   1.000
_cell.angle_alpha   90.00
_cell.angle_beta   90.00
_cell.angle_gamma   90.00
#
_symmetry.space_group_name_H-M   'P 1'
#
loop_
_entity.id
_entity.type
_entity.pdbx_description
1 polymer ?
#
loop_
_entity_poly.entity_id
_entity_poly.type
_entity_poly.pdbx_seq_one_letter_code
_entity_poly.pdbx_strand_id
1 'polypeptide(L)'
;MNPGRRFPGCPKYPDLNHCSYFQWVDDPIFERGKVVILEQKDKIGKMEKQIKYMKEKAKSFEDKVKEYEKKAQEYKDKAKEFDNMTQVYEWKIKEMNRMERKKIKEVKTMERKFWMKLLVALLGLVGGCLFFNYWVKDEGIALPR
;
A
#
# COMPACT_ATOMS: atom_id res chain seq x y z
N MET A 1 -45.13 -12.58 42.68
CA MET A 1 -43.80 -13.06 43.14
C MET A 1 -42.99 -11.84 43.58
N ASN A 2 -42.43 -11.82 44.80
CA ASN A 2 -41.64 -10.70 45.34
C ASN A 2 -40.20 -11.17 45.60
N PRO A 3 -39.26 -10.93 44.67
CA PRO A 3 -37.85 -11.27 44.86
C PRO A 3 -37.23 -10.31 45.90
N GLY A 4 -36.85 -10.82 47.07
CA GLY A 4 -36.16 -10.03 48.11
C GLY A 4 -36.83 -10.00 49.49
N ARG A 5 -37.96 -10.71 49.70
CA ARG A 5 -38.57 -10.80 51.02
C ARG A 5 -37.73 -11.59 52.01
N ARG A 6 -37.73 -11.12 53.26
CA ARG A 6 -37.14 -11.87 54.38
C ARG A 6 -38.12 -12.98 54.76
N PHE A 7 -37.66 -14.22 54.66
CA PHE A 7 -38.39 -15.39 55.14
C PHE A 7 -37.81 -15.78 56.50
N PRO A 8 -38.47 -15.45 57.63
CA PRO A 8 -38.03 -15.99 58.89
C PRO A 8 -38.40 -17.48 58.92
N GLY A 9 -37.41 -18.34 59.13
CA GLY A 9 -37.68 -19.71 59.56
C GLY A 9 -38.41 -19.69 60.91
N CYS A 10 -39.17 -20.74 61.21
CA CYS A 10 -39.80 -20.87 62.53
C CYS A 10 -38.71 -20.93 63.60
N PRO A 11 -38.75 -20.10 64.66
CA PRO A 11 -37.75 -20.14 65.73
C PRO A 11 -37.68 -21.49 66.46
N LYS A 12 -38.74 -22.29 66.40
CA LYS A 12 -38.82 -23.64 66.96
C LYS A 12 -38.30 -24.72 66.02
N TYR A 13 -37.78 -24.37 64.86
CA TYR A 13 -37.16 -25.36 63.97
C TYR A 13 -35.81 -25.80 64.57
N PRO A 14 -35.52 -27.11 64.72
CA PRO A 14 -36.19 -28.26 64.12
C PRO A 14 -37.08 -29.10 65.06
N ASP A 15 -37.58 -28.55 66.17
CA ASP A 15 -38.40 -29.31 67.14
C ASP A 15 -39.68 -29.91 66.52
N LEU A 16 -40.17 -30.99 67.13
CA LEU A 16 -41.43 -31.65 66.74
C LEU A 16 -42.66 -30.72 66.83
N ASN A 17 -42.61 -29.67 67.65
CA ASN A 17 -43.66 -28.65 67.82
C ASN A 17 -43.38 -27.35 67.04
N HIS A 18 -42.87 -27.47 65.81
CA HIS A 18 -42.61 -26.32 64.95
C HIS A 18 -43.89 -25.71 64.36
N CYS A 19 -43.77 -24.47 63.88
CA CYS A 19 -44.84 -23.71 63.25
C CYS A 19 -45.27 -24.40 61.94
N SER A 20 -46.57 -24.64 61.75
CA SER A 20 -47.14 -25.33 60.58
C SER A 20 -47.46 -24.39 59.40
N TYR A 21 -47.29 -23.08 59.56
CA TYR A 21 -47.52 -22.10 58.51
C TYR A 21 -46.41 -21.05 58.50
N PHE A 22 -46.09 -20.57 57.30
CA PHE A 22 -45.14 -19.50 57.09
C PHE A 22 -45.86 -18.32 56.47
N GLN A 23 -45.76 -17.17 57.12
CA GLN A 23 -46.24 -15.90 56.60
C GLN A 23 -45.03 -15.04 56.26
N TRP A 24 -45.09 -14.35 55.12
CA TRP A 24 -44.09 -13.34 54.80
C TRP A 24 -44.11 -12.22 55.83
N VAL A 25 -42.94 -11.80 56.30
CA VAL A 25 -42.81 -10.67 57.25
C VAL A 25 -43.22 -9.36 56.61
N ASP A 26 -42.86 -9.18 55.34
CA ASP A 26 -43.13 -7.93 54.64
C ASP A 26 -44.60 -7.85 54.17
N ASP A 27 -45.19 -6.66 54.23
CA ASP A 27 -46.54 -6.41 53.71
C ASP A 27 -46.61 -6.57 52.19
N PRO A 28 -47.70 -7.15 51.63
CA PRO A 28 -47.90 -7.34 50.18
C PRO A 28 -47.50 -6.09 49.40
N ILE A 29 -46.77 -6.28 48.29
CA ILE A 29 -46.36 -5.14 47.45
C ILE A 29 -47.63 -4.38 47.05
N PHE A 30 -47.63 -3.07 47.28
CA PHE A 30 -48.70 -2.17 46.89
C PHE A 30 -48.96 -2.27 45.38
N GLU A 31 -50.20 -2.14 44.92
CA GLU A 31 -50.53 -2.46 43.52
C GLU A 31 -49.75 -1.64 42.48
N ARG A 32 -49.47 -0.37 42.79
CA ARG A 32 -48.56 0.46 41.97
C ARG A 32 -47.18 -0.18 41.79
N GLY A 33 -46.64 -0.81 42.83
CA GLY A 33 -45.35 -1.49 42.77
C GLY A 33 -45.36 -2.66 41.80
N LYS A 34 -46.46 -3.43 41.72
CA LYS A 34 -46.57 -4.54 40.75
C LYS A 34 -46.56 -4.03 39.31
N VAL A 35 -47.29 -2.94 39.04
CA VAL A 35 -47.31 -2.30 37.71
C VAL A 35 -45.92 -1.79 37.32
N VAL A 36 -45.26 -1.04 38.21
CA VAL A 36 -43.93 -0.47 37.95
C VAL A 36 -42.89 -1.57 37.69
N ILE A 37 -42.90 -2.66 38.47
CA ILE A 37 -41.96 -3.79 38.28
C ILE A 37 -42.16 -4.44 36.90
N LEU A 38 -43.41 -4.64 36.47
CA LEU A 38 -43.71 -5.21 35.16
C LEU A 38 -43.27 -4.28 34.02
N GLU A 39 -43.54 -2.97 34.13
CA GLU A 39 -43.07 -1.98 33.16
C GLU A 39 -41.55 -1.92 33.06
N GLN A 40 -40.85 -1.96 34.20
CA GLN A 40 -39.39 -1.99 34.26
C GLN A 40 -38.83 -3.25 33.61
N LYS A 41 -39.41 -4.42 33.90
CA LYS A 41 -39.03 -5.69 33.27
C LYS A 41 -39.18 -5.62 31.74
N ASP A 42 -40.27 -5.04 31.26
CA ASP A 42 -40.52 -4.90 29.83
C ASP A 42 -39.53 -3.92 29.17
N LYS A 43 -39.20 -2.80 29.84
CA LYS A 43 -38.16 -1.87 29.41
C LYS A 43 -36.78 -2.53 29.36
N ILE A 44 -36.41 -3.30 30.37
CA ILE A 44 -35.14 -4.06 30.39
C ILE A 44 -35.08 -5.02 29.21
N GLY A 45 -36.14 -5.80 28.97
CA GLY A 45 -36.19 -6.74 27.84
C GLY A 45 -36.06 -6.04 26.48
N LYS A 46 -36.62 -4.83 26.32
CA LYS A 46 -36.43 -4.01 25.11
C LYS A 46 -34.98 -3.54 24.96
N MET A 47 -34.38 -3.06 26.05
CA MET A 47 -32.97 -2.62 26.05
C MET A 47 -32.00 -3.77 25.76
N GLU A 48 -32.22 -4.96 26.34
CA GLU A 48 -31.40 -6.15 26.06
C GLU A 48 -31.42 -6.53 24.58
N LYS A 49 -32.59 -6.47 23.94
CA LYS A 49 -32.73 -6.71 22.49
C LYS A 49 -31.96 -5.67 21.68
N GLN A 50 -32.04 -4.38 22.05
CA GLN A 50 -31.28 -3.32 21.39
C GLN A 50 -29.77 -3.52 21.55
N ILE A 51 -29.30 -3.85 22.76
CA ILE A 51 -27.89 -4.15 23.03
C ILE A 51 -27.41 -5.32 22.17
N LYS A 52 -28.20 -6.40 22.08
CA LYS A 52 -27.87 -7.55 21.24
C LYS A 52 -27.75 -7.16 19.76
N TYR A 53 -28.72 -6.43 19.23
CA TYR A 53 -28.69 -5.92 17.85
C TYR A 53 -27.47 -5.04 17.59
N MET A 54 -27.16 -4.11 18.49
CA MET A 54 -26.01 -3.21 18.33
C MET A 54 -24.68 -3.97 18.39
N LYS A 55 -24.56 -5.00 19.25
CA LYS A 55 -23.38 -5.88 19.28
C LYS A 55 -23.18 -6.65 17.98
N GLU A 56 -24.25 -7.23 17.43
CA GLU A 56 -24.20 -7.94 16.15
C GLU A 56 -23.80 -6.99 15.02
N LYS A 57 -24.36 -5.78 15.01
CA LYS A 57 -24.01 -4.74 14.03
C LYS A 57 -22.56 -4.28 14.16
N ALA A 58 -22.06 -4.07 15.38
CA ALA A 58 -20.67 -3.72 15.64
C ALA A 58 -19.71 -4.80 15.11
N LYS A 59 -20.01 -6.08 15.39
CA LYS A 59 -19.24 -7.22 14.85
C LYS A 59 -19.22 -7.23 13.32
N SER A 60 -20.37 -6.97 12.68
CA SER A 60 -20.42 -6.88 11.22
C SER A 60 -19.57 -5.76 10.63
N PHE A 61 -19.40 -4.64 11.35
CA PHE A 61 -18.51 -3.56 10.95
C PHE A 61 -17.04 -3.92 11.17
N GLU A 62 -16.70 -4.57 12.28
CA GLU A 62 -15.35 -5.08 12.52
C GLU A 62 -14.90 -6.06 11.41
N ASP A 63 -15.79 -6.96 11.00
CA ASP A 63 -15.49 -7.91 9.92
C ASP A 63 -15.27 -7.19 8.58
N LYS A 64 -16.08 -6.16 8.27
CA LYS A 64 -15.87 -5.31 7.08
C LYS A 64 -14.56 -4.53 7.14
N VAL A 65 -14.19 -3.99 8.31
CA VAL A 65 -12.92 -3.29 8.49
C VAL A 65 -11.75 -4.23 8.18
N LYS A 66 -11.76 -5.45 8.71
CA LYS A 66 -10.73 -6.47 8.41
C LYS A 66 -10.68 -6.82 6.93
N GLU A 67 -11.82 -6.89 6.25
CA GLU A 67 -11.86 -7.12 4.81
C GLU A 67 -11.20 -5.97 4.02
N TYR A 68 -11.53 -4.72 4.38
CA TYR A 68 -10.93 -3.54 3.76
C TYR A 68 -9.43 -3.43 4.05
N GLU A 69 -8.97 -3.77 5.25
CA GLU A 69 -7.54 -3.80 5.59
C GLU A 69 -6.78 -4.80 4.73
N LYS A 70 -7.33 -6.01 4.52
CA LYS A 70 -6.73 -7.01 3.63
C LYS A 70 -6.63 -6.50 2.20
N LYS A 71 -7.71 -5.94 1.66
CA LYS A 71 -7.72 -5.33 0.31
C LYS A 71 -6.70 -4.20 0.19
N ALA A 72 -6.61 -3.32 1.19
CA ALA A 72 -5.63 -2.25 1.20
C ALA A 72 -4.18 -2.78 1.19
N GLN A 73 -3.94 -3.89 1.90
CA GLN A 73 -2.63 -4.55 1.90
C GLN A 73 -2.30 -5.16 0.53
N GLU A 74 -3.25 -5.86 -0.11
CA GLU A 74 -3.06 -6.39 -1.47
C GLU A 74 -2.71 -5.29 -2.49
N TYR A 75 -3.39 -4.13 -2.41
CA TYR A 75 -3.07 -2.99 -3.28
C TYR A 75 -1.67 -2.42 -3.01
N LYS A 76 -1.23 -2.37 -1.75
CA LYS A 76 0.14 -1.95 -1.40
C LYS A 76 1.18 -2.89 -1.97
N ASP A 77 0.94 -4.19 -1.91
CA ASP A 77 1.90 -5.18 -2.41
C ASP A 77 1.98 -5.16 -3.94
N LYS A 78 0.83 -5.00 -4.63
CA LYS A 78 0.82 -4.74 -6.09
C LYS A 78 1.56 -3.46 -6.46
N ALA A 79 1.39 -2.38 -5.70
CA ALA A 79 2.09 -1.13 -5.96
C ALA A 79 3.63 -1.30 -5.87
N LYS A 80 4.12 -2.10 -4.90
CA LYS A 80 5.54 -2.44 -4.80
C LYS A 80 6.04 -3.26 -5.98
N GLU A 81 5.22 -4.19 -6.48
CA GLU A 81 5.56 -4.97 -7.68
C GLU A 81 5.71 -4.08 -8.91
N PHE A 82 4.79 -3.12 -9.11
CA PHE A 82 4.88 -2.14 -10.18
C PHE A 82 6.09 -1.22 -10.04
N ASP A 83 6.44 -0.80 -8.81
CA ASP A 83 7.64 0.01 -8.56
C ASP A 83 8.92 -0.75 -8.95
N ASN A 84 9.06 -1.99 -8.48
CA ASN A 84 10.18 -2.86 -8.85
C ASN A 84 10.29 -3.05 -10.36
N MET A 85 9.16 -3.26 -11.04
CA MET A 85 9.11 -3.42 -12.48
C MET A 85 9.55 -2.14 -13.20
N THR A 86 9.11 -0.98 -12.72
CA THR A 86 9.50 0.33 -13.24
C THR A 86 11.01 0.52 -13.15
N GLN A 87 11.60 0.22 -11.98
CA GLN A 87 13.06 0.30 -11.78
C GLN A 87 13.83 -0.60 -12.77
N VAL A 88 13.33 -1.81 -13.05
CA VAL A 88 13.95 -2.72 -14.03
C VAL A 88 13.92 -2.13 -15.44
N TYR A 89 12.80 -1.54 -15.85
CA TYR A 89 12.70 -0.91 -17.17
C TYR A 89 13.57 0.35 -17.28
N GLU A 90 13.61 1.18 -16.24
CA GLU A 90 14.49 2.34 -16.18
C GLU A 90 15.97 1.94 -16.33
N TRP A 91 16.40 0.87 -15.66
CA TRP A 91 17.75 0.34 -15.81
C TRP A 91 18.03 -0.11 -17.25
N LYS A 92 17.10 -0.84 -17.88
CA LYS A 92 17.24 -1.28 -19.28
C LYS A 92 17.38 -0.08 -20.23
N ILE A 93 16.53 0.94 -20.07
CA ILE A 93 16.61 2.18 -20.86
C ILE A 93 17.96 2.85 -20.66
N LYS A 94 18.45 2.95 -19.42
CA LYS A 94 19.74 3.56 -19.10
C LYS A 94 20.89 2.83 -19.79
N GLU A 95 20.86 1.50 -19.83
CA GLU A 95 21.89 0.69 -20.47
C GLU A 95 21.83 0.78 -22.00
N MET A 96 20.63 0.74 -22.59
CA MET A 96 20.46 0.99 -24.04
C MET A 96 21.03 2.36 -24.44
N ASN A 97 20.69 3.41 -23.69
CA ASN A 97 21.22 4.76 -23.91
C ASN A 97 22.75 4.81 -23.74
N ARG A 98 23.34 3.99 -22.86
CA ARG A 98 24.79 3.87 -22.71
C ARG A 98 25.44 3.26 -23.94
N MET A 99 24.84 2.20 -24.47
CA MET A 99 25.32 1.51 -25.67
C MET A 99 25.20 2.40 -26.91
N GLU A 100 24.10 3.13 -27.06
CA GLU A 100 23.91 4.10 -28.13
C GLU A 100 24.97 5.21 -28.08
N ARG A 101 25.25 5.78 -26.90
CA ARG A 101 26.33 6.76 -26.72
C ARG A 101 27.70 6.22 -27.13
N LYS A 102 27.99 4.94 -26.86
CA LYS A 102 29.26 4.30 -27.30
C LYS A 102 29.32 4.23 -28.83
N LYS A 103 28.25 3.76 -29.47
CA LYS A 103 28.16 3.70 -30.95
C LYS A 103 28.35 5.09 -31.59
N ILE A 104 27.69 6.11 -31.06
CA ILE A 104 27.86 7.50 -31.54
C ILE A 104 29.32 7.96 -31.40
N LYS A 105 29.99 7.64 -30.28
CA LYS A 105 31.40 7.98 -30.09
C LYS A 105 32.32 7.25 -31.07
N GLU A 106 32.04 5.99 -31.37
CA GLU A 106 32.79 5.20 -32.35
C GLU A 106 32.65 5.79 -33.75
N VAL A 107 31.42 6.08 -34.19
CA VAL A 107 31.14 6.74 -35.47
C VAL A 107 31.86 8.09 -35.57
N LYS A 108 31.73 8.97 -34.56
CA LYS A 108 32.45 10.26 -34.54
C LYS A 108 33.97 10.12 -34.56
N THR A 109 34.50 9.04 -34.00
CA THR A 109 35.94 8.77 -34.02
C THR A 109 36.39 8.27 -35.38
N MET A 110 35.58 7.41 -36.03
CA MET A 110 35.80 6.97 -37.40
C MET A 110 35.74 8.15 -38.38
N GLU A 111 34.74 9.02 -38.26
CA GLU A 111 34.63 10.26 -39.06
C GLU A 111 35.86 11.14 -38.90
N ARG A 112 36.29 11.43 -37.66
CA ARG A 112 37.51 12.23 -37.41
C ARG A 112 38.75 11.60 -38.05
N LYS A 113 38.92 10.28 -37.94
CA LYS A 113 40.04 9.56 -38.58
C LYS A 113 39.97 9.66 -40.10
N PHE A 114 38.78 9.55 -40.69
CA PHE A 114 38.56 9.69 -42.13
C PHE A 114 38.96 11.09 -42.61
N TRP A 115 38.42 12.14 -41.98
CA TRP A 115 38.74 13.53 -42.34
C TRP A 115 40.21 13.87 -42.16
N MET A 116 40.87 13.36 -41.12
CA MET A 116 42.32 13.53 -40.94
C MET A 116 43.13 12.90 -42.07
N LYS A 117 42.78 11.67 -42.49
CA LYS A 117 43.46 11.01 -43.63
C LYS A 117 43.26 11.79 -44.92
N LEU A 118 42.04 12.27 -45.17
CA LEU A 118 41.71 13.07 -46.36
C LEU A 118 42.51 14.38 -46.38
N LEU A 119 42.61 15.08 -45.24
CA LEU A 119 43.41 16.30 -45.10
C LEU A 119 44.89 16.04 -45.45
N VAL A 120 45.48 14.97 -44.91
CA VAL A 120 46.88 14.60 -45.18
C VAL A 120 47.11 14.29 -46.67
N ALA A 121 46.18 13.57 -47.30
CA ALA A 121 46.26 13.27 -48.74
C ALA A 121 46.20 14.55 -49.60
N LEU A 122 45.28 15.47 -49.29
CA LEU A 122 45.16 16.75 -49.99
C LEU A 122 46.43 17.61 -49.83
N LEU A 123 46.97 17.71 -48.61
CA LEU A 123 48.22 18.43 -48.36
C LEU A 123 49.40 17.82 -49.12
N GLY A 124 49.48 16.49 -49.22
CA GLY A 124 50.49 15.79 -50.01
C GLY A 124 50.38 16.08 -51.51
N LEU A 125 49.16 16.11 -52.07
CA LEU A 125 48.94 16.48 -53.47
C LEU A 125 49.35 17.93 -53.76
N VAL A 126 48.95 18.87 -52.92
CA VAL A 126 49.33 20.29 -53.09
C VAL A 126 50.85 20.47 -52.95
N GLY A 127 51.48 19.85 -51.95
CA GLY A 127 52.93 19.89 -51.76
C GLY A 127 53.70 19.27 -52.93
N GLY A 128 53.23 18.13 -53.46
CA GLY A 128 53.79 17.51 -54.66
C GLY A 128 53.65 18.37 -55.91
N CYS A 129 52.50 19.01 -56.12
CA CYS A 129 52.31 19.95 -57.24
C CYS A 129 53.19 21.20 -57.11
N LEU A 130 53.36 21.76 -55.91
CA LEU A 130 54.24 22.91 -55.69
C LEU A 130 55.71 22.55 -55.90
N PHE A 131 56.15 21.37 -55.45
CA PHE A 131 57.51 20.88 -55.68
C PHE A 131 57.78 20.63 -57.17
N PHE A 132 56.83 20.03 -57.89
CA PHE A 132 56.94 19.82 -59.34
C PHE A 132 56.99 21.15 -60.10
N ASN A 133 56.15 22.12 -59.75
CA ASN A 133 56.18 23.45 -60.35
C ASN A 133 57.47 24.21 -60.04
N TYR A 134 58.03 24.03 -58.83
CA TYR A 134 59.31 24.62 -58.44
C TYR A 134 60.48 23.97 -59.19
N TRP A 135 60.50 22.63 -59.26
CA TRP A 135 61.52 21.87 -59.98
C TRP A 135 61.53 22.14 -61.50
N VAL A 136 60.36 22.18 -62.14
CA VAL A 136 60.22 22.55 -63.57
C VAL A 136 60.70 23.99 -63.83
N LYS A 137 60.55 24.89 -62.84
CA LYS A 137 60.99 26.28 -62.94
C LYS A 137 62.50 26.45 -62.71
N ASP A 138 63.10 25.61 -61.86
CA ASP A 138 64.55 25.58 -61.61
C ASP A 138 65.34 24.81 -62.70
N GLU A 139 64.75 23.83 -63.38
CA GLU A 139 65.43 23.05 -64.44
C GLU A 139 65.35 23.65 -65.86
N GLY A 140 64.67 24.77 -66.08
CA GLY A 140 64.73 25.50 -67.35
C GLY A 140 64.43 24.64 -68.59
N ILE A 141 63.45 23.75 -68.52
CA ILE A 141 63.10 22.89 -69.66
C ILE A 141 62.29 23.71 -70.68
N ALA A 142 62.94 24.07 -71.78
CA ALA A 142 62.30 24.62 -72.96
C ALA A 142 61.30 23.61 -73.55
N LEU A 143 60.05 24.04 -73.73
CA LEU A 143 59.03 23.28 -74.45
C LEU A 143 59.48 23.04 -75.91
N PRO A 144 59.38 21.82 -76.45
CA PRO A 144 59.63 21.59 -77.86
C PRO A 144 58.53 22.27 -78.68
N ARG A 145 58.97 22.96 -79.73
CA ARG A 145 58.14 23.73 -80.65
C ARG A 145 57.46 22.83 -81.68
#